data_AF-A0A4R4JBI3-F1
#
_entry.id   AF-A0A4R4JBI3-F1
#
_cell.length_a   1.000
_cell.length_b   1.000
_cell.length_c   1.000
_cell.angle_alpha   90.00
_cell.angle_beta   90.00
_cell.angle_gamma   90.00
#
_symmetry.space_group_name_H-M   'P 1'
#
loop_
_entity.id
_entity.type
_entity.pdbx_description
1 polymer ?
#
loop_
_entity_poly.entity_id
_entity_poly.type
_entity_poly.pdbx_seq_one_letter_code
_entity_poly.pdbx_strand_id
1 'polypeptide(L)'
;MKKFMLVALLLGFASAANAGSGDDKSIVSTVPITTQDCIAKWNVSSAAQSCNASISKAGERSCNVSAKCRALNGKLINNYKIFPYVNMSQLTNCNGYLKIAAC
;
A
#
# COMPACT_ATOMS: atom_id res chain seq x y z
N MET A 1 22.21 32.87 -32.33
CA MET A 1 22.33 32.21 -33.66
C MET A 1 21.61 30.88 -33.60
N LYS A 2 20.84 30.58 -34.67
CA LYS A 2 20.21 29.30 -35.07
C LYS A 2 20.89 28.06 -34.44
N LYS A 3 20.18 27.00 -34.05
CA LYS A 3 19.46 26.11 -34.98
C LYS A 3 18.34 25.34 -34.28
N PHE A 4 17.14 25.47 -34.83
CA PHE A 4 16.09 24.47 -34.73
C PHE A 4 16.54 23.23 -35.51
N MET A 5 16.44 22.05 -34.90
CA MET A 5 16.47 20.77 -35.60
C MET A 5 15.15 20.08 -35.32
N LEU A 6 14.40 19.92 -36.40
CA LEU A 6 13.09 19.31 -36.50
C LEU A 6 13.30 17.97 -37.22
N VAL A 7 12.42 17.01 -36.91
CA VAL A 7 12.13 15.79 -37.69
C VAL A 7 13.02 14.57 -37.47
N ALA A 8 12.45 13.53 -36.86
CA ALA A 8 12.20 12.26 -37.55
C ALA A 8 11.10 11.48 -36.82
N LEU A 9 9.90 11.49 -37.40
CA LEU A 9 8.82 10.56 -37.11
C LEU A 9 9.25 9.18 -37.65
N LEU A 10 9.36 8.17 -36.79
CA LEU A 10 9.36 6.77 -37.22
C LEU A 10 8.22 6.05 -36.51
N LEU A 11 7.12 5.92 -37.25
CA LEU A 11 6.03 4.99 -36.99
C LEU A 11 6.56 3.57 -37.21
N GLY A 12 6.57 2.76 -36.15
CA GLY A 12 6.92 1.35 -36.21
C GLY A 12 6.12 0.57 -35.18
N PHE A 13 4.81 0.42 -35.41
CA PHE A 13 3.98 -0.50 -34.63
C PHE A 13 4.16 -1.91 -35.21
N ALA A 14 5.11 -2.66 -34.68
CA ALA A 14 5.13 -4.11 -34.83
C ALA A 14 4.39 -4.72 -33.64
N SER A 15 3.07 -4.83 -33.74
CA SER A 15 2.27 -5.64 -32.80
C SER A 15 2.46 -7.12 -33.18
N ALA A 16 3.49 -7.76 -32.62
CA ALA A 16 3.55 -9.20 -32.60
C ALA A 16 2.47 -9.71 -31.62
N ALA A 17 1.38 -10.24 -32.17
CA ALA A 17 0.37 -10.95 -31.41
C ALA A 17 0.99 -12.26 -30.89
N ASN A 18 1.42 -12.28 -29.64
CA ASN A 18 1.72 -13.55 -28.97
C ASN A 18 0.40 -14.13 -28.46
N ALA A 19 -0.15 -15.09 -29.21
CA ALA A 19 -1.23 -15.96 -28.74
C ALA A 19 -0.68 -16.90 -27.66
N GLY A 20 -0.59 -16.39 -26.43
CA GLY A 20 -0.39 -17.21 -25.24
C GLY A 20 -1.74 -17.54 -24.64
N SER A 21 -2.34 -18.66 -25.07
CA SER A 21 -3.36 -19.33 -24.27
C SER A 21 -2.67 -19.92 -23.05
N GLY A 22 -2.59 -19.12 -22.00
CA GLY A 22 -2.32 -19.58 -20.65
C GLY A 22 -3.48 -19.12 -19.80
N ASP A 23 -4.20 -20.06 -19.21
CA ASP A 23 -5.12 -19.79 -18.12
C ASP A 23 -4.41 -18.93 -17.07
N ASP A 24 -4.68 -17.63 -17.10
CA ASP A 24 -4.17 -16.64 -16.14
C ASP A 24 -4.96 -16.79 -14.84
N LYS A 25 -4.95 -18.01 -14.29
CA LYS A 25 -5.22 -18.24 -12.88
C LYS A 25 -3.99 -17.71 -12.18
N SER A 26 -3.93 -16.39 -12.03
CA SER A 26 -2.98 -15.66 -11.20
C SER A 26 -2.85 -16.44 -9.90
N ILE A 27 -1.80 -17.26 -9.79
CA ILE A 27 -1.46 -17.99 -8.59
C ILE A 27 -1.13 -16.87 -7.62
N VAL A 28 -2.10 -16.46 -6.81
CA VAL A 28 -1.89 -15.51 -5.73
C VAL A 28 -0.75 -16.10 -4.93
N SER A 29 0.43 -15.49 -5.07
CA SER A 29 1.65 -16.00 -4.46
C SER A 29 1.38 -16.24 -2.98
N THR A 30 1.37 -17.51 -2.60
CA THR A 30 1.04 -18.02 -1.26
C THR A 30 2.19 -17.81 -0.29
N VAL A 31 3.19 -16.99 -0.65
CA VAL A 31 4.30 -16.62 0.22
C VAL A 31 3.69 -16.08 1.53
N PRO A 32 3.94 -16.74 2.66
CA PRO A 32 3.43 -16.29 3.95
C PRO A 32 4.01 -14.91 4.24
N ILE A 33 3.16 -13.97 4.66
CA ILE A 33 3.66 -12.68 5.13
C ILE A 33 4.32 -12.86 6.50
N THR A 34 5.22 -11.93 6.83
CA THR A 34 5.90 -11.83 8.12
C THR A 34 5.43 -10.59 8.88
N THR A 35 5.80 -10.49 10.16
CA THR A 35 5.62 -9.24 10.92
C THR A 35 6.36 -8.07 10.26
N GLN A 36 7.52 -8.31 9.66
CA GLN A 36 8.29 -7.28 8.99
C GLN A 36 7.56 -6.72 7.76
N ASP A 37 6.84 -7.57 7.02
CA ASP A 37 6.02 -7.12 5.89
C ASP A 37 4.86 -6.23 6.38
N CYS A 38 4.23 -6.59 7.48
CA CYS A 38 3.20 -5.77 8.12
C CYS A 38 3.75 -4.40 8.56
N ILE A 39 4.93 -4.37 9.18
CA ILE A 39 5.62 -3.13 9.58
C ILE A 39 5.95 -2.28 8.35
N ALA A 40 6.48 -2.90 7.29
CA ALA A 40 6.81 -2.21 6.05
C ALA A 40 5.57 -1.56 5.42
N LYS A 41 4.44 -2.28 5.34
CA LYS A 41 3.18 -1.72 4.84
C LYS A 41 2.62 -0.63 5.74
N TRP A 42 2.70 -0.78 7.06
CA TRP A 42 2.32 0.28 8.01
C TRP A 42 3.11 1.56 7.75
N ASN A 43 4.43 1.47 7.61
CA ASN A 43 5.32 2.63 7.44
C ASN A 43 5.03 3.44 6.17
N VAL A 44 4.44 2.83 5.15
CA VAL A 44 4.02 3.52 3.91
C VAL A 44 2.67 4.22 4.07
N SER A 45 1.87 3.84 5.06
CA SER A 45 0.56 4.46 5.32
C SER A 45 0.68 5.90 5.82
N SER A 46 -0.31 6.73 5.52
CA SER A 46 -0.34 8.11 6.04
C SER A 46 -0.53 8.14 7.57
N ALA A 47 -1.17 7.11 8.13
CA ALA A 47 -1.36 6.98 9.58
C ALA A 47 -0.02 6.91 10.34
N ALA A 48 1.02 6.29 9.78
CA ALA A 48 2.32 6.15 10.45
C ALA A 48 2.97 7.50 10.81
N GLN A 49 2.62 8.58 10.11
CA GLN A 49 3.15 9.92 10.36
C GLN A 49 2.56 10.58 11.62
N SER A 50 1.41 10.10 12.09
CA SER A 50 0.65 10.73 13.18
C SER A 50 0.21 9.77 14.29
N CYS A 51 0.65 8.51 14.18
CA CYS A 51 0.38 7.44 15.14
C CYS A 51 1.68 6.77 15.59
N ASN A 52 1.80 6.47 16.89
CA ASN A 52 2.81 5.54 17.39
C ASN A 52 2.17 4.15 17.46
N ALA A 53 2.77 3.13 16.83
CA ALA A 53 2.17 1.81 16.72
C ALA A 53 3.13 0.65 16.98
N SER A 54 2.58 -0.43 17.55
CA SER A 54 3.16 -1.77 17.59
C SER A 54 2.38 -2.65 16.61
N ILE A 55 3.11 -3.28 15.69
CA ILE A 55 2.55 -4.05 14.58
C ILE A 55 3.05 -5.50 14.67
N SER A 56 2.15 -6.46 14.47
CA SER A 56 2.50 -7.88 14.37
C SER A 56 1.66 -8.58 13.31
N LYS A 57 2.13 -9.75 12.84
CA LYS A 57 1.32 -10.62 11.98
C LYS A 57 0.13 -11.20 12.77
N ALA A 58 -1.03 -11.27 12.13
CA ALA A 58 -2.22 -11.97 12.62
C ALA A 58 -2.77 -12.90 11.53
N GLY A 59 -2.79 -14.21 11.77
CA GLY A 59 -3.19 -15.19 10.76
C GLY A 59 -2.28 -15.19 9.52
N GLU A 60 -2.75 -15.73 8.40
CA GLU A 60 -1.92 -15.91 7.21
C GLU A 60 -1.62 -14.63 6.44
N ARG A 61 -2.61 -13.71 6.36
CA ARG A 61 -2.53 -12.50 5.52
C ARG A 61 -3.14 -11.26 6.17
N SER A 62 -3.07 -11.16 7.50
CA SER A 62 -3.53 -9.99 8.25
C SER A 62 -2.45 -9.50 9.21
N CYS A 63 -2.62 -8.26 9.68
CA CYS A 63 -1.71 -7.59 10.59
C CYS A 63 -2.51 -7.06 11.77
N ASN A 64 -2.04 -7.33 12.98
CA ASN A 64 -2.52 -6.68 14.18
C ASN A 64 -1.86 -5.30 14.31
N VAL A 65 -2.66 -4.28 14.58
CA VAL A 65 -2.24 -2.90 14.77
C VAL A 65 -2.71 -2.42 16.13
N SER A 66 -1.74 -2.15 17.00
CA SER A 66 -1.93 -1.49 18.30
C SER A 66 -1.31 -0.09 18.21
N ALA A 67 -2.14 0.94 18.04
CA ALA A 67 -1.68 2.29 17.74
C ALA A 67 -2.28 3.36 18.65
N LYS A 68 -1.49 4.37 19.00
CA LYS A 68 -1.91 5.62 19.61
C LYS A 68 -1.83 6.73 18.57
N CYS A 69 -2.97 7.18 18.09
CA CYS A 69 -3.08 8.17 17.02
C CYS A 69 -3.46 9.54 17.58
N ARG A 70 -2.82 10.59 17.06
CA ARG A 70 -3.12 11.97 17.45
C ARG A 70 -4.40 12.47 16.74
N ALA A 71 -5.38 12.90 17.52
CA ALA A 71 -6.56 13.61 17.04
C ALA A 71 -6.25 15.09 16.73
N LEU A 72 -7.15 15.78 16.04
CA LEU A 72 -6.98 17.20 15.68
C LEU A 72 -6.85 18.11 16.91
N ASN A 73 -7.48 17.73 18.02
CA ASN A 73 -7.35 18.41 19.31
C ASN A 73 -6.10 18.00 20.12
N GLY A 74 -5.17 17.26 19.52
CA GLY A 74 -3.93 16.79 20.15
C GLY A 74 -4.09 15.54 21.04
N LYS A 75 -5.32 15.10 21.35
CA LYS A 75 -5.56 13.90 22.17
C LYS A 75 -5.02 12.65 21.49
N LEU A 76 -4.40 11.75 22.25
CA LEU A 76 -4.02 10.43 21.77
C LEU A 76 -5.19 9.45 21.96
N ILE A 77 -5.61 8.79 20.86
CA ILE A 77 -6.68 7.80 20.85
C ILE A 77 -6.07 6.42 20.56
N ASN A 78 -6.41 5.44 21.41
CA ASN A 78 -5.96 4.07 21.24
C ASN A 78 -6.78 3.36 20.14
N ASN A 79 -6.10 2.63 19.26
CA ASN A 79 -6.67 1.80 18.22
C ASN A 79 -6.08 0.39 18.36
N TYR A 80 -6.94 -0.61 18.48
CA TYR A 80 -6.55 -2.02 18.51
C TYR A 80 -7.41 -2.75 17.48
N LYS A 81 -6.83 -3.04 16.31
CA LYS A 81 -7.57 -3.62 15.18
C LYS A 81 -6.69 -4.58 14.38
N ILE A 82 -7.33 -5.56 13.76
CA ILE A 82 -6.69 -6.42 12.76
C ILE A 82 -7.11 -5.90 11.37
N PHE A 83 -6.14 -5.69 10.50
CA PHE A 83 -6.38 -5.28 9.11
C PHE A 83 -5.85 -6.34 8.14
N PRO A 84 -6.53 -6.56 6.99
CA PRO A 84 -5.95 -7.32 5.90
C PRO A 84 -4.62 -6.70 5.47
N TYR A 85 -3.62 -7.53 5.22
CA TYR A 85 -2.27 -7.08 4.80
C TYR A 85 -2.32 -6.16 3.58
N VAL A 86 -3.22 -6.43 2.64
CA VAL A 86 -3.41 -5.64 1.40
C VAL A 86 -3.88 -4.20 1.66
N ASN A 87 -4.51 -3.94 2.81
CA ASN A 87 -5.06 -2.64 3.17
C ASN A 87 -4.15 -1.84 4.12
N MET A 88 -3.08 -2.46 4.65
CA MET A 88 -2.20 -1.83 5.64
C MET A 88 -1.58 -0.51 5.15
N SER A 89 -1.15 -0.44 3.89
CA SER A 89 -0.57 0.79 3.31
C SER A 89 -1.59 1.88 3.01
N GLN A 90 -2.88 1.58 3.10
CA GLN A 90 -3.97 2.53 2.88
C GLN A 90 -4.53 3.10 4.18
N LEU A 91 -3.93 2.77 5.34
CA LEU A 91 -4.41 3.25 6.62
C LEU A 91 -4.20 4.76 6.76
N THR A 92 -5.24 5.43 7.23
CA THR A 92 -5.26 6.87 7.48
C THR A 92 -5.72 7.14 8.91
N ASN A 93 -5.09 8.13 9.56
CA ASN A 93 -5.51 8.61 10.87
C ASN A 93 -6.63 9.65 10.70
N CYS A 94 -7.86 9.26 11.04
CA CYS A 94 -9.04 10.10 10.94
C CYS A 94 -9.44 10.62 12.31
N ASN A 95 -8.89 11.78 12.68
CA ASN A 95 -9.10 12.42 13.97
C ASN A 95 -8.86 11.48 15.17
N GLY A 96 -7.78 10.70 15.10
CA GLY A 96 -7.38 9.72 16.10
C GLY A 96 -7.88 8.29 15.85
N TYR A 97 -8.71 8.04 14.84
CA TYR A 97 -9.23 6.72 14.51
C TYR A 97 -8.65 6.17 13.20
N LEU A 98 -8.15 4.93 13.23
CA LEU A 98 -7.66 4.26 12.02
C LEU A 98 -8.82 3.83 11.11
N LYS A 99 -8.74 4.28 9.86
CA LYS A 99 -9.63 3.91 8.74
C LYS A 99 -8.81 3.48 7.52
N ILE A 100 -9.47 2.84 6.55
CA ILE A 100 -8.88 2.46 5.25
C ILE A 100 -9.21 3.55 4.23
N ALA A 101 -8.22 3.96 3.44
CA ALA A 101 -8.26 4.94 2.36
C ALA A 101 -8.57 6.38 2.78
N ALA A 102 -9.76 6.66 3.33
CA ALA A 102 -10.24 8.02 3.57
C ALA A 102 -10.90 8.22 4.94
N CYS A 103 -10.95 9.49 5.33
CA CYS A 103 -11.73 10.00 6.45
C CYS A 103 -13.09 10.45 5.97
#